data_AF-A0A7X8Q3D2-F1
#
_entry.id   AF-A0A7X8Q3D2-F1
#
_cell.length_a   1.000
_cell.length_b   1.000
_cell.length_c   1.000
_cell.angle_alpha   90.00
_cell.angle_beta   90.00
_cell.angle_gamma   90.00
#
_symmetry.space_group_name_H-M   'P 1'
#
loop_
_entity.id
_entity.type
_entity.pdbx_description
1 polymer ?
#
loop_
_entity_poly.entity_id
_entity_poly.type
_entity_poly.pdbx_seq_one_letter_code
_entity_poly.pdbx_strand_id
1 'polypeptide(L)'
;MFDFFLHTREKMIANLQASLRSVRQLLNLSAQELGDFIGVTRQTVNNLETGKTPMSPTQYVAISAVLDKVLEEKPELYPALTSVIQTSGYSSEDTLGGEIINVHNGSFLKKWFMCFPGTGSLEQTLQGKPLLDGDALNTIAKNYKIFVNYDSLLADNSREFFDQFAPLLKQHGNRLIIPLLVVETLQNMLLVPDPLKAGQAKEGLALLTYLQAREVIEIRGEQTDKTINSLLFSVFARHKSSYRLLLITQAENLAQDILSLNHNQSLPGFPIVCCHLDGEGSLKVYNEKDGNPGGDIQYLKDTTY
;
A
#
# COMPACT_ATOMS: atom_id res chain seq x y z
N MET A 1 2.28 -8.55 -24.47
CA MET A 1 2.07 -8.83 -23.03
C MET A 1 2.79 -7.73 -22.27
N PHE A 2 2.05 -6.86 -21.58
CA PHE A 2 2.60 -5.69 -20.91
C PHE A 2 3.06 -6.09 -19.51
N ASP A 3 4.37 -6.19 -19.28
CA ASP A 3 4.91 -6.40 -17.93
C ASP A 3 4.86 -5.07 -17.16
N PHE A 4 3.77 -4.86 -16.45
CA PHE A 4 3.54 -3.66 -15.65
C PHE A 4 4.64 -3.41 -14.60
N PHE A 5 5.20 -4.48 -14.02
CA PHE A 5 6.26 -4.39 -13.01
C PHE A 5 7.58 -3.95 -13.64
N LEU A 6 7.87 -4.42 -14.86
CA LEU A 6 8.98 -3.91 -15.66
C LEU A 6 8.77 -2.42 -16.01
N HIS A 7 7.59 -2.06 -16.52
CA HIS A 7 7.28 -0.67 -16.89
C HIS A 7 7.37 0.30 -15.70
N THR A 8 6.91 -0.12 -14.53
CA THR A 8 7.00 0.69 -13.30
C THR A 8 8.46 0.91 -12.90
N ARG A 9 9.28 -0.15 -12.97
CA ARG A 9 10.72 -0.06 -12.70
C ARG A 9 11.43 0.85 -13.70
N GLU A 10 11.09 0.76 -14.99
CA GLU A 10 11.65 1.64 -16.03
C GLU A 10 11.30 3.11 -15.77
N LYS A 11 10.06 3.41 -15.37
CA LYS A 11 9.65 4.77 -14.99
C LYS A 11 10.36 5.26 -13.73
N MET A 12 10.55 4.42 -12.72
CA MET A 12 11.32 4.77 -11.52
C MET A 12 12.78 5.11 -11.88
N ILE A 13 13.41 4.33 -12.76
CA ILE A 13 14.75 4.60 -13.27
C ILE A 13 14.79 5.96 -13.98
N ALA A 14 13.84 6.21 -14.88
CA ALA A 14 13.76 7.47 -15.62
C ALA A 14 13.61 8.69 -14.69
N ASN A 15 12.71 8.61 -13.70
CA ASN A 15 12.50 9.68 -12.72
C ASN A 15 13.77 9.97 -11.91
N LEU A 16 14.45 8.93 -11.40
CA LEU A 16 15.68 9.14 -10.65
C LEU A 16 16.81 9.69 -11.52
N GLN A 17 16.91 9.23 -12.78
CA GLN A 17 17.92 9.74 -13.69
C GLN A 17 17.69 11.23 -14.01
N ALA A 18 16.44 11.63 -14.27
CA ALA A 18 16.08 13.02 -14.55
C ALA A 18 16.38 13.96 -13.37
N SER A 19 16.23 13.47 -12.13
CA SER A 19 16.52 14.23 -10.90
C SER A 19 17.95 14.05 -10.37
N LEU A 20 18.78 13.21 -10.98
CA LEU A 20 20.04 12.75 -10.37
C LEU A 20 20.97 13.90 -9.93
N ARG A 21 21.09 14.94 -10.76
CA ARG A 21 21.89 16.12 -10.43
C ARG A 21 21.35 16.86 -9.20
N SER A 22 20.05 17.11 -9.18
CA SER A 22 19.36 17.82 -8.09
C SER A 22 19.43 17.01 -6.79
N VAL A 23 19.23 15.69 -6.88
CA VAL A 23 19.41 14.76 -5.76
C VAL A 23 20.83 14.85 -5.23
N ARG A 24 21.84 14.72 -6.09
CA ARG A 24 23.24 14.79 -5.67
C ARG A 24 23.58 16.12 -4.99
N GLN A 25 23.10 17.24 -5.52
CA GLN A 25 23.29 18.56 -4.94
C GLN A 25 22.60 18.71 -3.58
N LEU A 26 21.38 18.21 -3.43
CA LEU A 26 20.65 18.21 -2.16
C LEU A 26 21.39 17.43 -1.06
N LEU A 27 22.07 16.34 -1.45
CA LEU A 27 22.91 15.55 -0.54
C LEU A 27 24.30 16.18 -0.27
N ASN A 28 24.62 17.32 -0.89
CA ASN A 28 25.94 17.97 -0.88
C ASN A 28 27.08 17.05 -1.35
N LEU A 29 26.82 16.16 -2.32
CA LEU A 29 27.82 15.28 -2.88
C LEU A 29 28.41 15.85 -4.17
N SER A 30 29.71 15.68 -4.37
CA SER A 30 30.35 15.87 -5.68
C SER A 30 30.07 14.67 -6.60
N ALA A 31 30.20 14.87 -7.91
CA ALA A 31 30.05 13.78 -8.88
C ALA A 31 31.11 12.67 -8.71
N GLN A 32 32.27 13.01 -8.11
CA GLN A 32 33.29 12.02 -7.78
C GLN A 32 32.84 11.18 -6.57
N GLU A 33 32.42 11.81 -5.48
CA GLU A 33 31.97 11.09 -4.26
C GLU A 33 30.79 10.16 -4.56
N LEU A 34 29.79 10.62 -5.32
CA LEU A 34 28.68 9.75 -5.73
C LEU A 34 29.18 8.58 -6.59
N GLY A 35 30.14 8.83 -7.49
CA GLY A 35 30.76 7.81 -8.32
C GLY A 35 31.47 6.75 -7.47
N ASP A 36 32.24 7.18 -6.49
CA ASP A 36 32.96 6.32 -5.56
C ASP A 36 32.00 5.44 -4.74
N PHE A 37 30.86 5.99 -4.30
CA PHE A 37 29.84 5.23 -3.57
C PHE A 37 29.16 4.14 -4.41
N ILE A 38 28.88 4.40 -5.69
CA ILE A 38 28.18 3.44 -6.56
C ILE A 38 29.12 2.62 -7.45
N GLY A 39 30.45 2.77 -7.26
CA GLY A 39 31.47 2.01 -7.97
C GLY A 39 31.63 2.37 -9.45
N VAL A 40 31.45 3.65 -9.80
CA VAL A 40 31.61 4.15 -11.18
C VAL A 40 32.46 5.41 -11.23
N THR A 41 32.97 5.76 -12.41
CA THR A 41 33.77 6.98 -12.57
C THR A 41 32.92 8.25 -12.46
N ARG A 42 33.53 9.38 -12.10
CA ARG A 42 32.91 10.71 -12.21
C ARG A 42 32.33 10.99 -13.60
N GLN A 43 33.02 10.53 -14.66
CA GLN A 43 32.52 10.70 -16.03
C GLN A 43 31.21 9.94 -16.24
N THR A 44 31.07 8.74 -15.67
CA THR A 44 29.84 7.96 -15.71
C THR A 44 28.70 8.71 -15.02
N VAL A 45 28.93 9.27 -13.83
CA VAL A 45 27.92 10.09 -13.13
C VAL A 45 27.49 11.29 -13.98
N ASN A 46 28.44 12.01 -14.56
CA ASN A 46 28.14 13.15 -15.45
C ASN A 46 27.31 12.71 -16.68
N ASN A 47 27.61 11.55 -17.26
CA ASN A 47 26.86 11.02 -18.40
C ASN A 47 25.42 10.64 -18.00
N LEU A 48 25.22 10.07 -16.81
CA LEU A 48 23.90 9.77 -16.27
C LEU A 48 23.08 11.04 -16.05
N GLU A 49 23.66 12.05 -15.38
CA GLU A 49 22.99 13.34 -15.10
C GLU A 49 22.61 14.12 -16.36
N THR A 50 23.37 13.95 -17.44
CA THR A 50 23.11 14.64 -18.72
C THR A 50 22.22 13.83 -19.66
N GLY A 51 21.81 12.62 -19.26
CA GLY A 51 21.04 11.72 -20.13
C GLY A 51 21.82 11.15 -21.31
N LYS A 52 23.15 11.36 -21.38
CA LYS A 52 24.00 10.83 -22.46
C LYS A 52 24.00 9.30 -22.50
N THR A 53 23.91 8.67 -21.34
CA THR A 53 23.78 7.22 -21.20
C THR A 53 22.57 6.91 -20.33
N PRO A 54 21.72 5.93 -20.70
CA PRO A 54 20.61 5.52 -19.84
C PRO A 54 21.13 4.90 -18.54
N MET A 55 20.43 5.18 -17.44
CA MET A 55 20.70 4.56 -16.15
C MET A 55 20.28 3.08 -16.19
N SER A 56 21.17 2.19 -15.79
CA SER A 56 20.85 0.76 -15.68
C SER A 56 20.12 0.43 -14.36
N PRO A 57 19.39 -0.69 -14.28
CA PRO A 57 18.79 -1.15 -13.03
C PRO A 57 19.81 -1.29 -11.89
N THR A 58 21.03 -1.74 -12.18
CA THR A 58 22.10 -1.86 -11.18
C THR A 58 22.52 -0.49 -10.63
N GLN A 59 22.65 0.52 -11.51
CA GLN A 59 22.97 1.89 -11.09
C GLN A 59 21.83 2.50 -10.27
N TYR A 60 20.58 2.28 -10.68
CA TYR A 60 19.41 2.71 -9.92
C TYR A 60 19.40 2.12 -8.51
N VAL A 61 19.63 0.81 -8.39
CA VAL A 61 19.70 0.11 -7.10
C VAL A 61 20.85 0.64 -6.25
N ALA A 62 22.03 0.85 -6.82
CA ALA A 62 23.18 1.39 -6.10
C ALA A 62 22.91 2.82 -5.57
N ILE A 63 22.35 3.70 -6.41
CA ILE A 63 21.98 5.06 -5.99
C ILE A 63 20.87 5.00 -4.92
N SER A 64 19.86 4.14 -5.09
CA SER A 64 18.80 3.95 -4.11
C SER A 64 19.34 3.49 -2.74
N ALA A 65 20.37 2.64 -2.72
CA ALA A 65 21.04 2.21 -1.49
C ALA A 65 21.73 3.39 -0.77
N VAL A 66 22.39 4.27 -1.53
CA VAL A 66 22.99 5.51 -0.98
C VAL A 66 21.91 6.42 -0.41
N LEU A 67 20.78 6.59 -1.11
CA LEU A 67 19.66 7.40 -0.63
C LEU A 67 19.05 6.87 0.65
N ASP A 68 18.80 5.56 0.72
CA ASP A 68 18.26 4.90 1.92
C ASP A 68 19.21 5.07 3.10
N LYS A 69 20.53 4.95 2.87
CA LYS A 69 21.53 5.17 3.92
C LYS A 69 21.56 6.61 4.42
N VAL A 70 21.45 7.59 3.52
CA VAL A 70 21.37 9.00 3.92
C VAL A 70 20.09 9.29 4.69
N LEU A 71 18.95 8.70 4.29
CA LEU A 71 17.69 8.87 5.01
C LEU A 71 17.69 8.23 6.41
N GLU A 72 18.47 7.16 6.61
CA GLU A 72 18.70 6.58 7.94
C GLU A 72 19.45 7.57 8.85
N GLU A 73 20.44 8.29 8.31
CA GLU A 73 21.26 9.24 9.07
C GLU A 73 20.62 10.63 9.21
N LYS A 74 19.84 11.05 8.21
CA LYS A 74 19.22 12.39 8.07
C LYS A 74 17.76 12.28 7.60
N PRO A 75 16.84 11.80 8.45
CA PRO A 75 15.43 11.60 8.08
C PRO A 75 14.72 12.88 7.62
N GLU A 76 15.19 14.06 8.06
CA GLU A 76 14.66 15.38 7.69
C GLU A 76 14.79 15.71 6.20
N LEU A 77 15.66 15.02 5.47
CA LEU A 77 15.83 15.20 4.02
C LEU A 77 14.73 14.51 3.20
N TYR A 78 13.93 13.64 3.82
CA TYR A 78 12.89 12.86 3.13
C TYR A 78 11.89 13.70 2.30
N PRO A 79 11.29 14.78 2.83
CA PRO A 79 10.34 15.58 2.06
C PRO A 79 10.99 16.26 0.85
N ALA A 80 12.21 16.77 1.03
CA ALA A 80 12.96 17.44 -0.04
C ALA A 80 13.37 16.46 -1.15
N LEU A 81 13.90 15.28 -0.79
CA LEU A 81 14.27 14.23 -1.74
C LEU A 81 13.06 13.74 -2.55
N THR A 82 11.95 13.49 -1.87
CA THR A 82 10.71 13.01 -2.51
C THR A 82 10.18 14.04 -3.50
N SER A 83 10.14 15.31 -3.09
CA SER A 83 9.71 16.42 -3.96
C SER A 83 10.61 16.58 -5.20
N VAL A 84 11.93 16.54 -5.03
CA VAL A 84 12.89 16.68 -6.15
C VAL A 84 12.74 15.55 -7.16
N ILE A 85 12.55 14.32 -6.71
CA ILE A 85 12.42 13.15 -7.59
C ILE A 85 11.06 13.15 -8.28
N GLN A 86 9.97 13.52 -7.58
CA GLN A 86 8.62 13.62 -8.15
C GLN A 86 8.50 14.73 -9.20
N THR A 87 9.13 15.89 -8.96
CA THR A 87 9.05 17.05 -9.87
C THR A 87 9.78 16.82 -11.20
N SER A 88 10.70 15.86 -11.24
CA SER A 88 11.53 15.58 -12.42
C SER A 88 10.91 14.62 -13.44
N GLY A 89 9.75 14.03 -13.14
CA GLY A 89 9.08 13.05 -13.98
C GLY A 89 8.31 13.68 -15.15
N TYR A 90 8.25 12.95 -16.27
CA TYR A 90 7.37 13.23 -17.39
C TYR A 90 5.94 13.50 -16.89
N SER A 91 5.49 14.74 -17.03
CA SER A 91 4.08 15.09 -17.13
C SER A 91 3.57 14.61 -18.50
N SER A 92 3.50 13.29 -18.68
CA SER A 92 2.54 12.76 -19.65
C SER A 92 1.18 12.86 -18.98
N GLU A 93 0.35 13.76 -19.47
CA GLU A 93 -1.10 13.65 -19.42
C GLU A 93 -1.54 12.32 -20.06
N ASP A 94 -1.24 11.21 -19.40
CA ASP A 94 -2.12 10.05 -19.45
C ASP A 94 -2.97 10.20 -18.20
N THR A 95 -4.18 10.69 -18.43
CA THR A 95 -5.22 11.09 -17.47
C THR A 95 -5.68 9.97 -16.50
N LEU A 96 -4.89 8.89 -16.34
CA LEU A 96 -5.27 7.62 -15.72
C LEU A 96 -4.15 6.90 -14.93
N GLY A 97 -2.98 7.49 -14.75
CA GLY A 97 -1.93 6.93 -13.88
C GLY A 97 -1.68 7.81 -12.67
N GLY A 98 -1.94 7.33 -11.46
CA GLY A 98 -1.47 8.02 -10.25
C GLY A 98 0.05 8.27 -10.29
N GLU A 99 0.54 9.26 -9.53
CA GLU A 99 1.97 9.55 -9.45
C GLU A 99 2.78 8.29 -9.14
N ILE A 100 3.79 7.98 -9.96
CA ILE A 100 4.75 6.92 -9.66
C ILE A 100 5.72 7.45 -8.62
N ILE A 101 5.53 6.99 -7.39
CA ILE A 101 6.37 7.36 -6.26
C ILE A 101 7.57 6.39 -6.21
N ASN A 102 8.79 6.92 -6.31
CA ASN A 102 10.04 6.16 -6.27
C ASN A 102 10.41 5.66 -4.87
N VAL A 103 9.69 6.10 -3.84
CA VAL A 103 9.98 5.80 -2.42
C VAL A 103 8.76 5.16 -1.75
N HIS A 104 9.00 4.27 -0.78
CA HIS A 104 7.96 3.66 0.02
C HIS A 104 8.42 3.54 1.48
N ASN A 105 7.71 4.20 2.40
CA ASN A 105 8.06 4.31 3.83
C ASN A 105 9.53 4.69 4.04
N GLY A 106 9.97 5.77 3.40
CA GLY A 106 11.34 6.25 3.54
C GLY A 106 12.42 5.44 2.81
N SER A 107 12.06 4.40 2.03
CA SER A 107 13.05 3.58 1.30
C SER A 107 12.74 3.46 -0.20
N PHE A 108 13.73 3.82 -1.01
CA PHE A 108 13.76 3.71 -2.47
C PHE A 108 13.99 2.26 -2.91
N LEU A 109 14.89 1.54 -2.23
CA LEU A 109 15.10 0.12 -2.50
C LEU A 109 13.86 -0.70 -2.18
N LYS A 110 13.19 -0.38 -1.07
CA LYS A 110 11.94 -1.05 -0.70
C LYS A 110 10.94 -0.92 -1.84
N LYS A 111 10.67 0.30 -2.32
CA LYS A 111 9.78 0.53 -3.46
C LYS A 111 10.20 -0.26 -4.71
N TRP A 112 11.49 -0.28 -5.01
CA TRP A 112 12.04 -1.04 -6.15
C TRP A 112 11.73 -2.54 -6.03
N PHE A 113 12.01 -3.14 -4.88
CA PHE A 113 11.74 -4.56 -4.64
C PHE A 113 10.26 -4.89 -4.55
N MET A 114 9.39 -3.92 -4.20
CA MET A 114 7.95 -4.11 -4.35
C MET A 114 7.58 -4.32 -5.83
N CYS A 115 8.31 -3.74 -6.77
CA CYS A 115 8.02 -3.87 -8.20
C CYS A 115 8.55 -5.18 -8.83
N PHE A 116 8.72 -6.24 -8.03
CA PHE A 116 8.98 -7.59 -8.52
C PHE A 116 7.76 -8.45 -8.19
N PRO A 117 7.20 -9.18 -9.17
CA PRO A 117 6.17 -10.15 -8.88
C PRO A 117 6.75 -11.22 -7.93
N GLY A 118 6.26 -11.28 -6.68
CA GLY A 118 6.46 -12.44 -5.81
C GLY A 118 7.60 -12.46 -4.78
N THR A 119 8.19 -11.35 -4.32
CA THR A 119 9.29 -11.40 -3.31
C THR A 119 8.89 -11.13 -1.85
N GLY A 120 7.59 -11.08 -1.57
CA GLY A 120 7.08 -10.93 -0.21
C GLY A 120 5.67 -11.45 -0.17
N SER A 121 5.54 -12.74 -0.43
CA SER A 121 4.27 -13.42 -0.45
C SER A 121 3.73 -13.49 0.98
N LEU A 122 2.93 -12.48 1.35
CA LEU A 122 1.97 -12.67 2.42
C LEU A 122 1.14 -13.93 2.09
N GLU A 123 0.84 -14.24 0.83
CA GLU A 123 0.16 -15.49 0.45
C GLU A 123 0.88 -16.76 0.95
N GLN A 124 2.22 -16.82 0.99
CA GLN A 124 2.99 -17.93 1.57
C GLN A 124 3.04 -17.87 3.10
N THR A 125 2.93 -16.68 3.69
CA THR A 125 2.82 -16.48 5.14
C THR A 125 1.39 -16.73 5.65
N LEU A 126 0.39 -16.61 4.76
CA LEU A 126 -1.05 -16.63 5.03
C LEU A 126 -1.74 -17.90 4.54
N GLN A 127 -1.11 -18.72 3.70
CA GLN A 127 -1.64 -20.05 3.36
C GLN A 127 -1.54 -20.97 4.59
N GLY A 128 -2.66 -21.09 5.30
CA GLY A 128 -2.89 -22.17 6.27
C GLY A 128 -2.46 -21.91 7.70
N LYS A 129 -2.16 -20.66 8.10
CA LYS A 129 -1.97 -20.31 9.51
C LYS A 129 -2.96 -19.23 9.96
N PRO A 130 -3.60 -19.38 11.13
CA PRO A 130 -4.27 -18.26 11.79
C PRO A 130 -3.28 -17.09 11.90
N LEU A 131 -3.73 -15.85 11.72
CA LEU A 131 -2.94 -14.65 11.99
C LEU A 131 -2.69 -14.55 13.50
N LEU A 132 -1.73 -15.33 13.97
CA LEU A 132 -1.27 -15.37 15.36
C LEU A 132 0.26 -15.31 15.33
N ASP A 133 0.80 -14.17 14.92
CA ASP A 133 2.08 -13.69 15.42
C ASP A 133 2.20 -12.19 15.13
N GLY A 134 2.73 -11.44 16.09
CA GLY A 134 2.91 -9.98 15.99
C GLY A 134 3.67 -9.54 14.73
N ASP A 135 4.44 -10.44 14.13
CA ASP A 135 5.17 -10.24 12.88
C ASP A 135 4.24 -9.98 11.68
N ALA A 136 3.06 -10.60 11.61
CA ALA A 136 2.11 -10.38 10.52
C ALA A 136 1.50 -8.98 10.60
N LEU A 137 1.04 -8.54 11.77
CA LEU A 137 0.51 -7.19 11.99
C LEU A 137 1.60 -6.12 11.75
N ASN A 138 2.82 -6.37 12.23
CA ASN A 138 3.95 -5.49 11.96
C ASN A 138 4.24 -5.38 10.44
N THR A 139 4.16 -6.49 9.70
CA THR A 139 4.32 -6.51 8.25
C THR A 139 3.21 -5.73 7.54
N ILE A 140 1.96 -5.88 7.99
CA ILE A 140 0.82 -5.13 7.46
C ILE A 140 1.02 -3.63 7.70
N ALA A 141 1.28 -3.23 8.95
CA ALA A 141 1.53 -1.85 9.34
C ALA A 141 2.69 -1.23 8.55
N LYS A 142 3.73 -2.01 8.24
CA LYS A 142 4.91 -1.56 7.52
C LYS A 142 4.74 -1.50 6.00
N ASN A 143 3.84 -2.27 5.39
CA ASN A 143 3.89 -2.51 3.94
C ASN A 143 2.59 -2.28 3.18
N TYR A 144 1.45 -2.11 3.87
CA TYR A 144 0.14 -2.03 3.23
C TYR A 144 -0.47 -0.63 3.37
N LYS A 145 -1.25 -0.24 2.36
CA LYS A 145 -2.27 0.79 2.49
C LYS A 145 -3.55 0.12 2.97
N ILE A 146 -3.96 0.46 4.18
CA ILE A 146 -4.98 -0.27 4.94
C ILE A 146 -6.26 0.56 4.94
N PHE A 147 -7.29 0.07 4.27
CA PHE A 147 -8.62 0.67 4.24
C PHE A 147 -9.49 -0.01 5.28
N VAL A 148 -10.29 0.78 6.00
CA VAL A 148 -11.22 0.26 7.03
C VAL A 148 -12.64 0.64 6.65
N ASN A 149 -13.51 -0.35 6.56
CA ASN A 149 -14.94 -0.16 6.36
C ASN A 149 -15.66 0.13 7.69
N TYR A 150 -16.84 0.72 7.64
CA TYR A 150 -17.58 1.11 8.84
C TYR A 150 -17.94 -0.08 9.72
N ASP A 151 -18.25 -1.23 9.13
CA ASP A 151 -18.66 -2.45 9.83
C ASP A 151 -17.56 -3.03 10.74
N SER A 152 -16.29 -2.90 10.37
CA SER A 152 -15.15 -3.30 11.20
C SER A 152 -14.93 -2.39 12.40
N LEU A 153 -15.38 -1.13 12.35
CA LEU A 153 -15.38 -0.23 13.49
C LEU A 153 -16.50 -0.55 14.49
N LEU A 154 -17.52 -1.30 14.04
CA LEU A 154 -18.66 -1.75 14.83
C LEU A 154 -18.53 -3.20 15.29
N ALA A 155 -17.45 -3.89 14.90
CA ALA A 155 -17.22 -5.27 15.25
C ALA A 155 -16.90 -5.42 16.75
N ASP A 156 -17.27 -6.57 17.31
CA ASP A 156 -16.89 -6.96 18.65
C ASP A 156 -15.35 -6.96 18.79
N ASN A 157 -14.86 -6.50 19.93
CA ASN A 157 -13.42 -6.40 20.23
C ASN A 157 -12.60 -5.54 19.24
N SER A 158 -13.26 -4.70 18.42
CA SER A 158 -12.58 -3.79 17.49
C SER A 158 -11.68 -2.79 18.22
N ARG A 159 -12.11 -2.31 19.39
CA ARG A 159 -11.34 -1.35 20.19
C ARG A 159 -10.00 -1.94 20.63
N GLU A 160 -10.01 -3.16 21.12
CA GLU A 160 -8.85 -3.91 21.60
C GLU A 160 -7.88 -4.17 20.44
N PHE A 161 -8.40 -4.59 19.28
CA PHE A 161 -7.60 -4.75 18.07
C PHE A 161 -6.88 -3.46 17.68
N PHE A 162 -7.63 -2.36 17.52
CA PHE A 162 -7.05 -1.10 17.06
C PHE A 162 -6.12 -0.48 18.12
N ASP A 163 -6.32 -0.75 19.41
CA ASP A 163 -5.39 -0.33 20.47
C ASP A 163 -4.03 -1.01 20.34
N GLN A 164 -4.02 -2.31 20.01
CA GLN A 164 -2.79 -3.08 19.73
C GLN A 164 -2.15 -2.68 18.40
N PHE A 165 -2.95 -2.34 17.39
CA PHE A 165 -2.46 -2.04 16.05
C PHE A 165 -1.92 -0.60 15.89
N ALA A 166 -2.50 0.37 16.60
CA ALA A 166 -2.11 1.77 16.53
C ALA A 166 -0.62 2.05 16.83
N PRO A 167 0.03 1.45 17.85
CA PRO A 167 1.46 1.61 18.09
C PRO A 167 2.31 1.17 16.89
N LEU A 168 1.95 0.06 16.23
CA LEU A 168 2.66 -0.46 15.05
C LEU A 168 2.54 0.49 13.87
N LEU A 169 1.35 1.04 13.62
CA LEU A 169 1.12 2.05 12.58
C LEU A 169 1.97 3.30 12.84
N LYS A 170 1.97 3.80 14.08
CA LYS A 170 2.74 4.98 14.47
C LYS A 170 4.25 4.75 14.33
N GLN A 171 4.74 3.58 14.73
CA GLN A 171 6.14 3.18 14.59
C GLN A 171 6.62 3.24 13.13
N HIS A 172 5.78 2.82 12.17
CA HIS A 172 6.13 2.80 10.74
C HIS A 172 5.69 4.05 9.98
N GLY A 173 5.18 5.08 10.67
CA GLY A 173 4.65 6.30 10.05
C GLY A 173 3.49 6.03 9.08
N ASN A 174 2.76 4.93 9.26
CA ASN A 174 1.64 4.54 8.42
C ASN A 174 0.30 4.89 9.09
N ARG A 175 -0.77 4.97 8.29
CA ARG A 175 -2.10 5.37 8.75
C ARG A 175 -3.17 4.46 8.16
N LEU A 176 -4.23 4.24 8.91
CA LEU A 176 -5.48 3.67 8.41
C LEU A 176 -6.18 4.70 7.53
N ILE A 177 -6.59 4.29 6.35
CA ILE A 177 -7.36 5.11 5.42
C ILE A 177 -8.84 4.85 5.72
N ILE A 178 -9.53 5.90 6.20
CA ILE A 178 -10.96 5.87 6.47
C ILE A 178 -11.65 6.64 5.33
N PRO A 179 -12.42 5.97 4.47
CA PRO A 179 -13.22 6.67 3.47
C PRO A 179 -14.17 7.69 4.13
N LEU A 180 -14.35 8.88 3.54
CA LEU A 180 -15.28 9.88 4.07
C LEU A 180 -16.70 9.32 4.17
N LEU A 181 -17.12 8.55 3.16
CA LEU A 181 -18.40 7.83 3.16
C LEU A 181 -18.58 6.89 4.37
N VAL A 182 -17.51 6.35 4.95
CA VAL A 182 -17.58 5.53 6.17
C VAL A 182 -18.00 6.38 7.37
N VAL A 183 -17.43 7.58 7.50
CA VAL A 183 -17.79 8.54 8.56
C VAL A 183 -19.24 9.01 8.38
N GLU A 184 -19.62 9.39 7.17
CA GLU A 184 -20.98 9.82 6.85
C GLU A 184 -22.01 8.71 7.10
N THR A 185 -21.66 7.45 6.79
CA THR A 185 -22.52 6.29 7.07
C THR A 185 -22.77 6.14 8.57
N LEU A 186 -21.73 6.23 9.40
CA LEU A 186 -21.88 6.20 10.85
C LEU A 186 -22.72 7.37 11.37
N GLN A 187 -22.53 8.57 10.84
CA GLN A 187 -23.34 9.74 11.21
C GLN A 187 -24.82 9.56 10.81
N ASN A 188 -25.08 9.03 9.62
CA ASN A 188 -26.44 8.75 9.16
C ASN A 188 -27.14 7.68 10.02
N MET A 189 -26.40 6.69 10.52
CA MET A 189 -26.93 5.69 11.47
C MET A 189 -27.44 6.31 12.77
N LEU A 190 -26.88 7.44 13.22
CA LEU A 190 -27.38 8.17 14.41
C LEU A 190 -28.75 8.83 14.18
N LEU A 191 -29.10 9.11 12.91
CA LEU A 191 -30.36 9.76 12.54
C LEU A 191 -31.50 8.75 12.38
N VAL A 192 -31.18 7.46 12.25
CA VAL A 192 -32.16 6.40 12.17
C VAL A 192 -32.79 6.19 13.56
N PRO A 193 -34.13 6.07 13.68
CA PRO A 193 -34.81 5.86 14.95
C PRO A 193 -34.68 4.39 15.44
N ASP A 194 -33.45 3.91 15.53
CA ASP A 194 -33.07 2.58 16.02
C ASP A 194 -32.01 2.75 17.12
N PRO A 195 -32.39 2.61 18.40
CA PRO A 195 -31.48 2.83 19.53
C PRO A 195 -30.24 1.93 19.52
N LEU A 196 -30.35 0.70 18.98
CA LEU A 196 -29.21 -0.21 18.91
C LEU A 196 -28.20 0.29 17.87
N LYS A 197 -28.66 0.62 16.67
CA LYS A 197 -27.79 1.17 15.62
C LYS A 197 -27.20 2.52 15.99
N ALA A 198 -27.97 3.38 16.65
CA ALA A 198 -27.48 4.66 17.15
C ALA A 198 -26.40 4.47 18.24
N GLY A 199 -26.57 3.48 19.12
CA GLY A 199 -25.56 3.08 20.11
C GLY A 199 -24.26 2.62 19.45
N GLN A 200 -24.37 1.67 18.52
CA GLN A 200 -23.22 1.16 17.75
C GLN A 200 -22.51 2.28 16.99
N ALA A 201 -23.25 3.13 16.27
CA ALA A 201 -22.67 4.24 15.53
C ALA A 201 -21.92 5.22 16.45
N LYS A 202 -22.44 5.49 17.65
CA LYS A 202 -21.78 6.33 18.64
C LYS A 202 -20.46 5.71 19.12
N GLU A 203 -20.42 4.39 19.34
CA GLU A 203 -19.20 3.67 19.69
C GLU A 203 -18.17 3.70 18.56
N GLY A 204 -18.60 3.45 17.32
CA GLY A 204 -17.72 3.54 16.13
C GLY A 204 -17.13 4.94 15.94
N LEU A 205 -17.92 6.01 16.10
CA LEU A 205 -17.42 7.39 16.04
C LEU A 205 -16.48 7.73 17.20
N ALA A 206 -16.74 7.19 18.40
CA ALA A 206 -15.83 7.34 19.54
C ALA A 206 -14.49 6.62 19.30
N LEU A 207 -14.51 5.45 18.66
CA LEU A 207 -13.30 4.75 18.22
C LEU A 207 -12.53 5.55 17.16
N LEU A 208 -13.20 6.11 16.16
CA LEU A 208 -12.54 6.98 15.18
C LEU A 208 -11.89 8.20 15.83
N THR A 209 -12.59 8.87 16.74
CA THR A 209 -12.06 10.02 17.49
C THR A 209 -10.83 9.62 18.30
N TYR A 210 -10.88 8.44 18.95
CA TYR A 210 -9.76 7.89 19.69
C TYR A 210 -8.54 7.60 18.79
N LEU A 211 -8.73 7.04 17.61
CA LEU A 211 -7.64 6.78 16.66
C LEU A 211 -7.12 8.06 16.01
N GLN A 212 -7.98 9.05 15.79
CA GLN A 212 -7.59 10.37 15.30
C GLN A 212 -6.68 11.10 16.28
N ALA A 213 -7.01 11.07 17.58
CA ALA A 213 -6.18 11.66 18.63
C ALA A 213 -4.78 11.01 18.73
N ARG A 214 -4.62 9.78 18.22
CA ARG A 214 -3.34 9.06 18.16
C ARG A 214 -2.57 9.31 16.85
N GLU A 215 -3.15 10.06 15.91
CA GLU A 215 -2.59 10.39 14.58
C GLU A 215 -2.36 9.17 13.68
N VAL A 216 -3.13 8.09 13.87
CA VAL A 216 -2.99 6.82 13.12
C VAL A 216 -4.05 6.60 12.07
N ILE A 217 -4.94 7.57 11.85
CA ILE A 217 -5.94 7.55 10.77
C ILE A 217 -5.76 8.74 9.84
N GLU A 218 -6.25 8.58 8.61
CA GLU A 218 -6.43 9.64 7.63
C GLU A 218 -7.79 9.46 6.96
N ILE A 219 -8.62 10.51 6.99
CA ILE A 219 -9.94 10.50 6.35
C ILE A 219 -9.79 11.01 4.92
N ARG A 220 -10.29 10.27 3.93
CA ARG A 220 -10.21 10.63 2.50
C ARG A 220 -11.53 10.40 1.79
N GLY A 221 -11.93 11.31 0.91
CA GLY A 221 -13.07 11.12 0.02
C GLY A 221 -13.34 12.35 -0.83
N GLU A 222 -14.16 12.18 -1.86
CA GLU A 222 -14.58 13.21 -2.79
C GLU A 222 -16.10 13.36 -2.78
N GLN A 223 -16.63 14.56 -3.08
CA GLN A 223 -18.08 14.80 -3.11
C GLN A 223 -18.82 13.96 -4.19
N THR A 224 -18.08 13.41 -5.15
CA THR A 224 -18.62 12.56 -6.23
C THR A 224 -18.77 11.10 -5.83
N ASP A 225 -18.27 10.70 -4.65
CA ASP A 225 -18.33 9.32 -4.18
C ASP A 225 -19.78 8.91 -3.91
N LYS A 226 -20.23 7.84 -4.56
CA LYS A 226 -21.64 7.41 -4.50
C LYS A 226 -21.92 6.41 -3.39
N THR A 227 -21.18 5.30 -3.39
CA THR A 227 -21.35 4.20 -2.44
C THR A 227 -20.00 3.67 -2.00
N ILE A 228 -19.90 3.15 -0.78
CA ILE A 228 -18.66 2.58 -0.25
C ILE A 228 -18.14 1.46 -1.15
N ASN A 229 -19.01 0.57 -1.64
CA ASN A 229 -18.59 -0.54 -2.50
C ASN A 229 -17.98 -0.06 -3.82
N SER A 230 -18.65 0.87 -4.52
CA SER A 230 -18.13 1.40 -5.79
C SER A 230 -16.86 2.22 -5.62
N LEU A 231 -16.79 3.00 -4.52
CA LEU A 231 -15.59 3.73 -4.13
C LEU A 231 -14.42 2.77 -3.92
N LEU A 232 -14.57 1.80 -3.00
CA LEU A 232 -13.49 0.86 -2.68
C LEU A 232 -13.08 0.04 -3.90
N PHE A 233 -14.03 -0.45 -4.71
CA PHE A 233 -13.69 -1.18 -5.93
C PHE A 233 -12.87 -0.34 -6.91
N SER A 234 -13.30 0.90 -7.17
CA SER A 234 -12.60 1.79 -8.10
C SER A 234 -11.21 2.19 -7.59
N VAL A 235 -11.09 2.49 -6.30
CA VAL A 235 -9.83 2.81 -5.63
C VAL A 235 -8.89 1.61 -5.70
N PHE A 236 -9.36 0.41 -5.37
CA PHE A 236 -8.53 -0.78 -5.36
C PHE A 236 -8.09 -1.16 -6.77
N ALA A 237 -8.99 -1.15 -7.75
CA ALA A 237 -8.65 -1.41 -9.15
C ALA A 237 -7.59 -0.41 -9.67
N ARG A 238 -7.74 0.88 -9.34
CA ARG A 238 -6.81 1.94 -9.75
C ARG A 238 -5.44 1.81 -9.09
N HIS A 239 -5.39 1.41 -7.82
CA HIS A 239 -4.18 1.50 -6.99
C HIS A 239 -3.46 0.17 -6.74
N LYS A 240 -4.08 -0.98 -7.08
CA LYS A 240 -3.50 -2.33 -6.97
C LYS A 240 -2.14 -2.46 -7.66
N SER A 241 -1.93 -1.69 -8.72
CA SER A 241 -0.68 -1.67 -9.48
C SER A 241 0.45 -0.95 -8.73
N SER A 242 0.11 0.01 -7.87
CA SER A 242 1.09 0.91 -7.22
C SER A 242 1.38 0.56 -5.77
N TYR A 243 0.41 -0.05 -5.09
CA TYR A 243 0.42 -0.29 -3.64
C TYR A 243 -0.04 -1.70 -3.30
N ARG A 244 0.50 -2.24 -2.20
CA ARG A 244 -0.10 -3.37 -1.51
C ARG A 244 -1.33 -2.86 -0.77
N LEU A 245 -2.49 -3.37 -1.13
CA LEU A 245 -3.77 -2.91 -0.60
C LEU A 245 -4.34 -3.95 0.35
N LEU A 246 -4.83 -3.49 1.50
CA LEU A 246 -5.55 -4.30 2.46
C LEU A 246 -6.88 -3.64 2.79
N LEU A 247 -7.97 -4.40 2.74
CA LEU A 247 -9.28 -3.99 3.23
C LEU A 247 -9.59 -4.72 4.54
N ILE A 248 -9.99 -3.99 5.58
CA ILE A 248 -10.63 -4.55 6.78
C ILE A 248 -12.13 -4.28 6.67
N THR A 249 -12.92 -5.34 6.56
CA THR A 249 -14.38 -5.30 6.43
C THR A 249 -15.00 -6.53 7.09
N GLN A 250 -16.18 -6.40 7.68
CA GLN A 250 -16.99 -7.56 8.12
C GLN A 250 -17.94 -8.05 7.00
N ALA A 251 -18.19 -7.21 5.99
CA ALA A 251 -19.02 -7.51 4.82
C ALA A 251 -18.31 -8.44 3.84
N GLU A 252 -18.68 -9.72 3.89
CA GLU A 252 -18.10 -10.77 3.05
C GLU A 252 -18.31 -10.52 1.56
N ASN A 253 -19.49 -10.06 1.15
CA ASN A 253 -19.78 -9.74 -0.25
C ASN A 253 -18.83 -8.66 -0.80
N LEU A 254 -18.59 -7.59 -0.04
CA LEU A 254 -17.64 -6.55 -0.40
C LEU A 254 -16.20 -7.12 -0.48
N ALA A 255 -15.81 -7.97 0.47
CA ALA A 255 -14.50 -8.61 0.45
C ALA A 255 -14.30 -9.47 -0.81
N GLN A 256 -15.29 -10.29 -1.18
CA GLN A 256 -15.24 -11.12 -2.37
C GLN A 256 -15.20 -10.29 -3.66
N ASP A 257 -16.01 -9.23 -3.75
CA ASP A 257 -15.99 -8.30 -4.88
C ASP A 257 -14.59 -7.69 -5.07
N ILE A 258 -13.93 -7.29 -3.98
CA ILE A 258 -12.59 -6.70 -4.01
C ILE A 258 -11.52 -7.75 -4.31
N LEU A 259 -11.61 -8.96 -3.75
CA LEU A 259 -10.68 -10.06 -4.03
C LEU A 259 -10.76 -10.50 -5.49
N SER A 260 -11.93 -10.40 -6.15
CA SER A 260 -12.08 -10.72 -7.57
C SER A 260 -11.12 -9.95 -8.49
N LEU A 261 -10.67 -8.76 -8.05
CA LEU A 261 -9.67 -7.95 -8.76
C LEU A 261 -8.28 -8.63 -8.83
N ASN A 262 -7.98 -9.60 -7.97
CA ASN A 262 -6.74 -10.40 -8.05
C ASN A 262 -6.70 -11.28 -9.30
N HIS A 263 -7.85 -11.73 -9.79
CA HIS A 263 -7.95 -12.63 -10.94
C HIS A 263 -8.13 -11.89 -12.27
N ASN A 264 -8.30 -10.56 -12.23
CA ASN A 264 -8.46 -9.78 -13.43
C ASN A 264 -7.11 -9.66 -14.16
N GLN A 265 -6.93 -10.44 -15.22
CA GLN A 265 -5.71 -10.46 -16.04
C GLN A 265 -5.37 -9.10 -16.66
N SER A 266 -6.36 -8.21 -16.79
CA SER A 266 -6.17 -6.85 -17.32
C SER A 266 -5.71 -5.85 -16.25
N LEU A 267 -5.67 -6.26 -14.97
CA LEU A 267 -5.26 -5.44 -13.82
C LEU A 267 -4.04 -6.06 -13.11
N PRO A 268 -2.84 -6.03 -13.75
CA PRO A 268 -1.62 -6.51 -13.11
C PRO A 268 -1.25 -5.62 -11.90
N GLY A 269 -0.70 -6.23 -10.85
CA GLY A 269 -0.30 -5.50 -9.65
C GLY A 269 -0.11 -6.38 -8.43
N PHE A 270 0.00 -5.75 -7.27
CA PHE A 270 0.12 -6.44 -5.99
C PHE A 270 -1.17 -7.19 -5.66
N PRO A 271 -1.11 -8.45 -5.19
CA PRO A 271 -2.27 -9.12 -4.60
C PRO A 271 -2.93 -8.25 -3.54
N ILE A 272 -4.26 -8.13 -3.64
CA ILE A 272 -5.08 -7.46 -2.64
C ILE A 272 -5.38 -8.47 -1.55
N VAL A 273 -5.34 -8.02 -0.30
CA VAL A 273 -5.73 -8.79 0.86
C VAL A 273 -7.01 -8.21 1.44
N CYS A 274 -8.00 -9.05 1.73
CA CYS A 274 -9.16 -8.65 2.51
C CYS A 274 -9.14 -9.39 3.84
N CYS A 275 -9.43 -8.68 4.93
CA CYS A 275 -9.46 -9.21 6.27
C CYS A 275 -10.75 -8.83 6.99
N HIS A 276 -11.10 -9.61 8.02
CA HIS A 276 -12.18 -9.36 8.96
C HIS A 276 -11.66 -9.50 10.39
N LEU A 277 -12.38 -8.94 11.36
CA LEU A 277 -12.14 -9.20 12.78
C LEU A 277 -12.98 -10.40 13.21
N ASP A 278 -12.39 -11.33 13.95
CA ASP A 278 -13.13 -12.41 14.59
C ASP A 278 -13.67 -12.00 15.96
N GLY A 279 -14.45 -12.90 16.59
CA GLY A 279 -15.06 -12.64 17.90
C GLY A 279 -14.06 -12.43 19.04
N GLU A 280 -12.77 -12.71 18.85
CA GLU A 280 -11.71 -12.45 19.83
C GLU A 280 -10.92 -11.16 19.52
N GLY A 281 -11.35 -10.39 18.52
CA GLY A 281 -10.65 -9.18 18.07
C GLY A 281 -9.37 -9.47 17.28
N SER A 282 -9.20 -10.68 16.76
CA SER A 282 -8.05 -11.05 15.93
C SER A 282 -8.36 -10.81 14.45
N LEU A 283 -7.37 -10.32 13.70
CA LEU A 283 -7.50 -10.07 12.26
C LEU A 283 -7.35 -11.38 11.48
N LYS A 284 -8.37 -11.78 10.72
CA LYS A 284 -8.36 -12.98 9.86
C LYS A 284 -8.52 -12.60 8.39
N VAL A 285 -7.90 -13.37 7.50
CA VAL A 285 -7.95 -13.14 6.05
C VAL A 285 -9.16 -13.85 5.46
N TYR A 286 -9.86 -13.20 4.55
CA TYR A 286 -10.85 -13.86 3.69
C TYR A 286 -10.14 -14.76 2.69
N ASN A 287 -10.53 -16.03 2.63
CA ASN A 287 -10.05 -16.92 1.57
C ASN A 287 -10.81 -16.63 0.27
N GLU A 288 -10.11 -16.71 -0.87
CA GLU A 288 -10.70 -16.58 -2.22
C GLU A 288 -11.69 -17.74 -2.55
N LYS A 289 -11.88 -18.69 -1.64
CA LYS A 289 -12.86 -19.77 -1.74
C LYS A 289 -13.59 -19.99 -0.41
N ASP A 290 -14.66 -19.24 -0.18
CA ASP A 290 -15.78 -19.68 0.67
C ASP A 290 -17.14 -19.25 0.08
N GLY A 291 -17.22 -19.16 -1.25
CA GLY A 291 -18.48 -19.01 -1.98
C GLY A 291 -19.16 -20.36 -2.27
N ASN A 292 -19.54 -21.15 -1.24
CA ASN A 292 -20.77 -21.98 -1.18
C ASN A 292 -20.77 -22.96 0.02
N PRO A 293 -21.83 -23.01 0.84
CA PRO A 293 -22.26 -24.25 1.48
C PRO A 293 -23.19 -24.98 0.50
N GLY A 294 -22.64 -25.85 -0.35
CA GLY A 294 -23.49 -26.71 -1.18
C GLY A 294 -22.79 -27.29 -2.41
N GLY A 295 -22.52 -28.60 -2.35
CA GLY A 295 -22.29 -29.42 -3.53
C GLY A 295 -20.99 -30.20 -3.50
N ASP A 296 -21.04 -31.43 -2.99
CA ASP A 296 -20.12 -32.51 -3.37
C ASP A 296 -19.96 -32.55 -4.89
N ILE A 297 -18.73 -32.37 -5.41
CA ILE A 297 -18.30 -33.00 -6.66
C ILE A 297 -16.86 -33.49 -6.51
N GLN A 298 -16.80 -34.78 -6.22
CA GLN A 298 -15.76 -35.77 -6.48
C GLN A 298 -15.14 -35.63 -7.90
N TYR A 299 -13.89 -36.11 -8.09
CA TYR A 299 -13.15 -36.37 -9.35
C TYR A 299 -12.34 -35.18 -9.94
N LEU A 300 -11.06 -35.28 -10.31
CA LEU A 300 -10.27 -36.42 -10.80
C LEU A 300 -8.77 -36.29 -10.43
N LYS A 301 -8.24 -37.44 -9.96
CA LYS A 301 -6.86 -37.87 -10.14
C LYS A 301 -6.55 -38.11 -11.63
N ASP A 302 -5.26 -38.13 -11.93
CA ASP A 302 -4.61 -38.68 -13.12
C ASP A 302 -4.74 -37.88 -14.42
N THR A 303 -3.62 -37.33 -14.91
CA THR A 303 -2.81 -38.08 -15.89
C THR A 303 -1.47 -37.39 -16.16
N THR A 304 -0.43 -38.19 -15.97
CA THR A 304 0.88 -38.18 -16.60
C THR A 304 0.77 -38.00 -18.12
N TYR A 305 1.59 -37.14 -18.71
CA TYR A 305 2.60 -37.44 -19.75
C TYR A 305 3.44 -36.19 -20.04
#